data_AF-A0A9D7MP33-F1
#
_entry.id   AF-A0A9D7MP33-F1
#
_cell.length_a   1.000
_cell.length_b   1.000
_cell.length_c   1.000
_cell.angle_alpha   90.00
_cell.angle_beta   90.00
_cell.angle_gamma   90.00
#
_symmetry.space_group_name_H-M   'P 1'
#
loop_
_entity.id
_entity.type
_entity.pdbx_description
1 polymer ?
#
loop_
_entity_poly.entity_id
_entity_poly.type
_entity_poly.pdbx_seq_one_letter_code
_entity_poly.pdbx_strand_id
1 'polypeptide(L)'
;MIWTTVFGKKDFNYGVMKNLTLDLRKLTDKFTSIELYSADDLHIDFNILQYAKYKSLPETFGKLFAKTMKKHDEREITFDNYLYRYKSMDIERTFKVYFGKISSGKAKRR
;
A
#
# COMPACT_ATOMS: atom_id res chain seq x y z
N MET A 1 16.01 -30.00 21.38
CA MET A 1 16.18 -28.72 20.67
C MET A 1 15.32 -28.79 19.42
N ILE A 2 14.40 -27.84 19.15
CA ILE A 2 13.40 -27.94 18.06
C ILE A 2 13.99 -28.36 16.70
N TRP A 3 15.21 -27.93 16.41
CA TRP A 3 15.89 -28.20 15.14
C TRP A 3 16.29 -29.66 14.92
N THR A 4 16.70 -30.38 15.96
CA THR A 4 17.00 -31.82 15.86
C THR A 4 15.74 -32.64 15.58
N THR A 5 14.57 -32.09 15.93
CA THR A 5 13.26 -32.69 15.69
C THR A 5 12.79 -32.47 14.25
N VAL A 6 13.05 -31.30 13.65
CA VAL A 6 12.60 -30.96 12.29
C VAL A 6 13.57 -31.45 11.20
N PHE A 7 14.88 -31.40 11.44
CA PHE A 7 15.89 -31.66 10.40
C PHE A 7 16.83 -32.84 10.69
N GLY A 8 16.54 -33.62 11.74
CA GLY A 8 17.27 -34.85 12.09
C GLY A 8 18.70 -34.61 12.60
N LYS A 9 19.56 -35.63 12.43
CA LYS A 9 20.98 -35.66 12.90
C LYS A 9 21.96 -34.90 11.98
N LYS A 10 21.58 -33.73 11.48
CA LYS A 10 22.51 -32.90 10.70
C LYS A 10 23.25 -31.95 11.63
N ASP A 11 24.58 -31.88 11.49
CA ASP A 11 25.39 -30.86 12.15
C ASP A 11 25.11 -29.51 11.48
N PHE A 12 24.55 -28.58 12.24
CA PHE A 12 24.23 -27.25 11.76
C PHE A 12 25.09 -26.21 12.47
N ASN A 13 25.61 -25.26 11.70
CA ASN A 13 26.20 -24.06 12.27
C ASN A 13 25.07 -23.19 12.85
N TYR A 14 25.06 -23.05 14.19
CA TYR A 14 24.04 -22.31 14.92
C TYR A 14 23.91 -20.85 14.45
N GLY A 15 25.03 -20.18 14.12
CA GLY A 15 25.03 -18.80 13.65
C GLY A 15 24.33 -18.65 12.29
N VAL A 16 24.57 -19.60 11.38
CA VAL A 16 23.91 -19.63 10.06
C VAL A 16 22.40 -19.86 10.21
N MET A 17 22.00 -20.80 11.06
CA MET A 17 20.57 -21.09 11.29
C MET A 17 19.84 -19.92 11.96
N LYS A 18 20.50 -19.23 12.88
CA LYS A 18 19.94 -18.03 13.53
C LYS A 18 19.70 -16.91 12.50
N ASN A 19 20.65 -16.68 11.61
CA ASN A 19 20.52 -15.68 10.55
C ASN A 19 19.41 -16.05 9.56
N LEU A 20 19.35 -17.33 9.15
CA LEU A 20 18.29 -17.82 8.26
C LEU A 20 16.90 -17.64 8.90
N THR A 21 16.76 -17.92 10.20
CA THR A 21 15.50 -17.73 10.93
C THR A 21 15.08 -16.26 10.98
N LEU A 22 16.05 -15.36 11.21
CA LEU A 22 15.81 -13.92 11.21
C LEU A 22 15.34 -13.43 9.83
N ASP A 23 15.96 -13.92 8.76
CA ASP A 23 15.60 -13.49 7.41
C ASP A 23 14.26 -14.09 6.95
N LEU A 24 13.97 -15.35 7.30
CA LEU A 24 12.65 -15.94 7.10
C LEU A 24 11.56 -15.18 7.85
N ARG A 25 11.81 -14.79 9.10
CA ARG A 25 10.86 -13.97 9.87
C ARG A 25 10.57 -12.63 9.21
N LYS A 26 11.61 -11.90 8.76
CA LYS A 26 11.42 -10.64 8.01
C LYS A 26 10.62 -10.86 6.73
N LEU A 27 10.81 -12.01 6.07
CA LEU A 27 10.08 -12.36 4.85
C LEU A 27 8.60 -12.61 5.16
N THR A 28 8.31 -13.38 6.22
CA THR A 28 6.95 -13.63 6.69
C THR A 28 6.26 -12.33 7.09
N ASP A 29 6.91 -11.44 7.84
CA ASP A 29 6.34 -10.15 8.23
C ASP A 29 5.98 -9.31 6.99
N LYS A 30 6.83 -9.34 5.95
CA LYS A 30 6.53 -8.70 4.66
C LYS A 30 5.35 -9.37 3.94
N PHE A 31 5.29 -10.69 3.87
CA PHE A 31 4.17 -11.39 3.24
C PHE A 31 2.85 -11.16 3.97
N THR A 32 2.83 -11.22 5.30
CA THR A 32 1.64 -10.89 6.10
C THR A 32 1.24 -9.45 5.90
N SER A 33 2.19 -8.52 5.78
CA SER A 33 1.85 -7.13 5.44
C SER A 33 1.20 -7.05 4.05
N ILE A 34 1.73 -7.74 3.03
CA ILE A 34 1.17 -7.81 1.67
C ILE A 34 -0.22 -8.45 1.65
N GLU A 35 -0.44 -9.50 2.44
CA GLU A 35 -1.73 -10.18 2.55
C GLU A 35 -2.75 -9.29 3.25
N LEU A 36 -2.37 -8.58 4.32
CA LEU A 36 -3.20 -7.57 4.95
C LEU A 36 -3.47 -6.38 4.01
N TYR A 37 -2.50 -6.00 3.17
CA TYR A 37 -2.72 -5.04 2.09
C TYR A 37 -3.76 -5.56 1.08
N SER A 38 -3.85 -6.88 0.85
CA SER A 38 -4.80 -7.46 -0.11
C SER A 38 -6.25 -7.57 0.39
N ALA A 39 -6.48 -7.42 1.70
CA ALA A 39 -7.78 -7.67 2.32
C ALA A 39 -8.75 -6.47 2.29
N ASP A 40 -8.26 -5.24 2.15
CA ASP A 40 -9.09 -4.03 2.09
C ASP A 40 -8.74 -3.14 0.89
N ASP A 41 -9.60 -3.21 -0.13
CA ASP A 41 -9.52 -2.39 -1.34
C ASP A 41 -9.37 -0.88 -1.07
N LEU A 42 -9.99 -0.36 0.01
CA LEU A 42 -9.88 1.07 0.36
C LEU A 42 -8.47 1.42 0.80
N HIS A 43 -7.86 0.52 1.57
CA HIS A 43 -6.47 0.65 2.01
C HIS A 43 -5.51 0.56 0.82
N ILE A 44 -5.76 -0.36 -0.12
CA ILE A 44 -4.98 -0.47 -1.37
C ILE A 44 -5.02 0.82 -2.16
N ASP A 45 -6.22 1.32 -2.47
CA ASP A 45 -6.39 2.54 -3.27
C ASP A 45 -5.70 3.74 -2.61
N PHE A 46 -5.81 3.84 -1.27
CA PHE A 46 -5.12 4.87 -0.49
C PHE A 46 -3.58 4.77 -0.57
N ASN A 47 -3.02 3.57 -0.46
CA ASN A 47 -1.57 3.37 -0.56
C ASN A 47 -1.05 3.65 -1.97
N ILE A 48 -1.81 3.29 -3.00
CA ILE A 48 -1.48 3.61 -4.39
C ILE A 48 -1.48 5.13 -4.60
N LEU A 49 -2.43 5.87 -3.99
CA LEU A 49 -2.43 7.34 -4.00
C LEU A 49 -1.22 7.94 -3.30
N GLN A 50 -0.85 7.42 -2.12
CA GLN A 50 0.37 7.85 -1.42
C GLN A 50 1.62 7.63 -2.26
N TYR A 51 1.72 6.48 -2.91
CA TYR A 51 2.86 6.16 -3.76
C TYR A 51 2.93 7.09 -4.99
N ALA A 52 1.79 7.36 -5.65
CA ALA A 52 1.73 8.30 -6.77
C ALA A 52 2.12 9.73 -6.35
N LYS A 53 1.73 10.16 -5.14
CA LYS A 53 2.17 11.42 -4.52
C LYS A 53 3.68 11.42 -4.27
N TYR A 54 4.20 10.37 -3.63
CA TYR A 54 5.62 10.24 -3.31
C TYR A 54 6.52 10.27 -4.55
N LYS A 55 6.05 9.66 -5.65
CA LYS A 55 6.75 9.66 -6.94
C LYS A 55 6.51 10.92 -7.78
N SER A 56 5.75 11.90 -7.29
CA SER A 56 5.49 13.15 -8.01
C SER A 56 4.88 12.94 -9.40
N LEU A 57 3.89 12.05 -9.51
CA LEU A 57 3.25 11.68 -10.78
C LEU A 57 1.85 12.33 -10.92
N PRO A 58 1.73 13.61 -11.33
CA PRO A 58 0.49 14.37 -11.24
C PRO A 58 -0.66 13.81 -12.10
N GLU A 59 -0.40 13.37 -13.33
CA GLU A 59 -1.45 12.80 -14.19
C GLU A 59 -1.97 11.47 -13.64
N THR A 60 -1.04 10.62 -13.20
CA THR A 60 -1.33 9.32 -12.59
C THR A 60 -2.12 9.52 -11.31
N PHE A 61 -1.69 10.45 -10.45
CA PHE A 61 -2.38 10.81 -9.22
C PHE A 61 -3.81 11.26 -9.49
N GLY A 62 -4.02 12.18 -10.45
CA GLY A 62 -5.37 12.68 -10.78
C GLY A 62 -6.32 11.58 -11.24
N LYS A 63 -5.86 10.66 -12.11
CA LYS A 63 -6.65 9.50 -12.55
C LYS A 63 -7.00 8.55 -11.41
N LEU A 64 -6.01 8.24 -10.57
CA LEU A 64 -6.19 7.36 -9.41
C LEU A 64 -7.13 7.98 -8.37
N PHE A 65 -7.01 9.28 -8.13
CA PHE A 65 -7.84 9.99 -7.15
C PHE A 65 -9.31 10.00 -7.59
N ALA A 66 -9.58 10.33 -8.86
CA ALA A 66 -10.93 10.30 -9.40
C ALA A 66 -11.55 8.89 -9.30
N LYS A 67 -10.76 7.84 -9.61
CA LYS A 67 -11.20 6.45 -9.48
C LYS A 67 -11.49 6.08 -8.02
N THR A 68 -10.63 6.49 -7.09
CA THR A 68 -10.77 6.21 -5.66
C THR A 68 -12.01 6.90 -5.08
N MET A 69 -12.25 8.17 -5.43
CA MET A 69 -13.43 8.91 -4.97
C MET A 69 -14.72 8.30 -5.49
N LYS A 70 -14.76 7.89 -6.76
CA LYS A 70 -15.91 7.17 -7.32
C LYS A 70 -16.23 5.90 -6.52
N LYS A 71 -15.21 5.11 -6.15
CA LYS A 71 -15.41 3.92 -5.31
C LYS A 71 -15.94 4.24 -3.91
N HIS A 72 -15.49 5.35 -3.30
CA HIS A 72 -16.03 5.79 -2.01
C HIS A 72 -17.50 6.21 -2.09
N ASP A 73 -17.90 6.86 -3.20
CA ASP A 73 -19.27 7.29 -3.43
C ASP A 73 -20.22 6.11 -3.74
N GLU A 74 -19.71 5.03 -4.32
CA GLU A 74 -20.47 3.80 -4.63
C GLU A 74 -20.60 2.84 -3.42
N ARG A 75 -19.82 3.04 -2.35
CA ARG A 75 -19.83 2.18 -1.16
C ARG A 75 -20.79 2.72 -0.09
N GLU A 76 -21.33 1.80 0.71
CA GLU A 76 -22.08 2.16 1.90
C GLU A 76 -21.25 3.04 2.86
N ILE A 77 -21.94 3.92 3.58
CA ILE A 77 -21.31 4.82 4.54
C ILE A 77 -20.99 4.03 5.81
N THR A 78 -19.80 3.43 5.83
CA THR A 78 -19.20 2.82 7.02
C THR A 78 -18.15 3.75 7.62
N PHE A 79 -17.77 3.49 8.87
CA PHE A 79 -16.67 4.22 9.52
C PHE A 79 -15.38 4.18 8.70
N ASP A 80 -15.01 3.00 8.19
CA ASP A 80 -13.79 2.82 7.38
C ASP A 80 -13.88 3.56 6.04
N ASN A 81 -15.03 3.51 5.37
CA ASN A 81 -15.24 4.25 4.12
C ASN A 81 -15.08 5.76 4.35
N TYR A 82 -15.67 6.29 5.44
CA TYR A 82 -15.52 7.70 5.82
C TYR A 82 -14.06 8.06 6.13
N LEU A 83 -13.38 7.26 6.94
CA LEU A 83 -11.99 7.48 7.34
C LEU A 83 -11.05 7.52 6.13
N TYR A 84 -11.13 6.53 5.23
CA TYR A 84 -10.27 6.45 4.06
C TYR A 84 -10.60 7.51 3.01
N ARG A 85 -11.87 7.91 2.89
CA ARG A 85 -12.27 9.05 2.05
C ARG A 85 -11.64 10.34 2.55
N TYR A 86 -11.73 10.61 3.85
CA TYR A 86 -11.12 11.80 4.47
C TYR A 86 -9.60 11.82 4.25
N LYS A 87 -8.90 10.71 4.52
CA LYS A 87 -7.46 10.59 4.32
C LYS A 87 -7.07 10.82 2.85
N SER A 88 -7.84 10.29 1.90
CA SER A 88 -7.59 10.50 0.47
C SER A 88 -7.76 11.96 0.05
N MET A 89 -8.75 12.66 0.59
CA MET A 89 -8.95 14.10 0.37
C MET A 89 -7.79 14.93 0.94
N ASP A 90 -7.26 14.56 2.09
CA ASP A 90 -6.11 15.26 2.69
C ASP A 90 -4.82 15.08 1.86
N ILE A 91 -4.59 13.88 1.32
CA ILE A 91 -3.52 13.64 0.35
C ILE A 91 -3.69 14.53 -0.89
N GLU A 92 -4.90 14.64 -1.43
CA GLU A 92 -5.15 15.48 -2.60
C GLU A 92 -4.90 16.96 -2.32
N ARG A 93 -5.34 17.46 -1.16
CA ARG A 93 -5.07 18.82 -0.70
C ARG A 93 -3.57 19.07 -0.64
N THR A 94 -2.82 18.20 0.03
CA THR A 94 -1.37 18.35 0.15
C THR A 94 -0.66 18.23 -1.19
N PHE A 95 -1.10 17.34 -2.09
CA PHE A 95 -0.51 17.20 -3.41
C PHE A 95 -0.73 18.45 -4.29
N LYS A 96 -1.93 19.06 -4.22
CA LYS A 96 -2.25 20.31 -4.92
C LYS A 96 -1.40 21.50 -4.47
N VAL A 97 -0.96 21.53 -3.21
CA VAL A 97 -0.03 22.58 -2.73
C VAL A 97 1.28 22.53 -3.52
N TYR A 98 1.78 21.34 -3.86
CA TYR A 98 3.05 21.17 -4.57
C TYR A 98 2.93 21.29 -6.09
N PHE A 99 1.84 20.80 -6.70
CA PHE A 99 1.70 20.70 -8.16
C PHE A 99 0.62 21.61 -8.77
N GLY A 100 -0.10 22.41 -7.97
CA GLY A 100 -1.18 23.27 -8.42
C GLY A 100 -2.44 22.50 -8.84
N LYS A 101 -3.24 23.07 -9.76
CA LYS A 101 -4.44 22.39 -10.30
C LYS A 101 -4.01 21.21 -11.18
N ILE A 102 -4.18 20.00 -10.66
CA ILE A 102 -4.05 18.77 -11.43
C ILE A 102 -5.10 18.81 -12.56
N SER A 103 -4.65 18.91 -13.81
CA SER A 103 -5.58 18.87 -14.94
C SER A 103 -6.16 17.47 -15.02
N SER A 104 -7.47 17.35 -14.78
CA SER A 104 -8.22 16.16 -15.19
C SER A 104 -8.19 16.15 -16.72
N GLY A 105 -7.31 15.35 -17.31
CA GLY A 105 -7.02 15.33 -18.73
C GLY A 105 -8.26 15.49 -19.61
N LYS A 106 -8.49 16.71 -20.09
CA LYS A 106 -9.17 16.97 -21.36
C LYS A 106 -8.12 17.62 -22.23
N ALA A 107 -7.47 16.79 -23.05
CA ALA A 107 -6.65 17.26 -24.15
C ALA A 107 -7.50 18.23 -24.99
N LYS A 108 -7.09 19.49 -25.06
CA LYS A 108 -7.58 20.41 -26.10
C LYS A 108 -7.07 19.85 -27.42
N ARG A 109 -7.98 19.24 -28.20
CA ARG A 109 -7.78 19.08 -29.64
C ARG A 109 -7.76 20.49 -30.22
N ARG A 110 -6.59 20.95 -30.65
CA ARG A 110 -6.42 21.99 -31.66
C ARG A 110 -6.12 21.31 -32.97
#